data_AF-A0A9P6YS96-F1
#
_entry.id   AF-A0A9P6YS96-F1
#
_cell.length_a   1.000
_cell.length_b   1.000
_cell.length_c   1.000
_cell.angle_alpha   90.00
_cell.angle_beta   90.00
_cell.angle_gamma   90.00
#
_symmetry.space_group_name_H-M   'P 1'
#
loop_
_entity.id
_entity.type
_entity.pdbx_description
1 polymer ?
#
loop_
_entity_poly.entity_id
_entity_poly.type
_entity_poly.pdbx_seq_one_letter_code
_entity_poly.pdbx_strand_id
1 'polypeptide(L)'
;MSAENKQGITVDKESSLNLTDLSSEAYALEKQWNELQKQLKINYSNLPSKEQGRMAKTVATEQITAIKEEIEYVRQSLKKTYKKMLDIDLTYSINHHIEEKMWRYIFYTDIEYIRSKLREKSDDKELEREMSVHIESAFRFYRELNSKVKSMYHIEDTKVFGMELVKQQDKEKVGRFLQFNYICLGDLTRYHAQQAMKKGNKKCKEYWALAKTCYLKAVDVFRLSGKPYCQLALVSISSGNAIDVVWYYCMSLAVKHPSTVARDNLNSFYSKLKLNSDKATNNQTPISSISQFVESFLHMHKCIMFNQNEESEGFPAISPITSQLGLVIHNVITNQDEKTHTTLHILKTTLTRIITITMISIWIAGERLKDKSNFALRPLILSSQIHLYTFVFLLLRDLYRIAREAFEKIENKALEATVDDVLLQGLGVWSIFITANFSSLSQHYSAISNRQRDPEKKALASAIQSLVSLLVSHPSFPDPVLNRLPPTYPISEDLQLLGLVPLISFHQTVDFFKEQTYEAEQSTEAKKQVRWGRMKMRK
;
A
#
# COMPACT_ATOMS: atom_id res chain seq x y z
N MET A 1 33.47 53.68 -24.43
CA MET A 1 34.68 52.85 -24.22
C MET A 1 34.51 52.07 -22.93
N SER A 2 34.06 50.82 -23.03
CA SER A 2 34.49 49.67 -22.23
C SER A 2 33.57 48.52 -22.61
N ALA A 3 34.12 47.60 -23.40
CA ALA A 3 33.48 46.37 -23.78
C ALA A 3 33.46 45.43 -22.56
N GLU A 4 32.32 44.82 -22.27
CA GLU A 4 32.26 43.62 -21.43
C GLU A 4 31.56 42.49 -22.20
N ASN A 5 32.26 41.36 -22.17
CA ASN A 5 32.09 40.17 -22.97
C ASN A 5 30.70 39.54 -22.89
N LYS A 6 30.08 39.35 -24.06
CA LYS A 6 29.15 38.25 -24.30
C LYS A 6 29.94 36.95 -24.38
N GLN A 7 30.14 36.26 -23.26
CA GLN A 7 30.34 34.82 -23.28
C GLN A 7 28.96 34.16 -23.34
N GLY A 8 28.49 33.97 -24.58
CA GLY A 8 27.36 33.10 -24.87
C GLY A 8 27.71 31.67 -24.46
N ILE A 9 26.83 31.08 -23.68
CA ILE A 9 26.83 29.68 -23.24
C ILE A 9 26.86 28.79 -24.49
N THR A 10 28.01 28.18 -24.79
CA THR A 10 28.19 27.13 -25.81
C THR A 10 27.98 25.72 -25.23
N VAL A 11 27.26 25.61 -24.12
CA VAL A 11 26.83 24.34 -23.52
C VAL A 11 25.36 24.16 -23.90
N ASP A 12 25.06 23.33 -24.91
CA ASP A 12 23.78 22.58 -25.07
C ASP A 12 23.52 22.03 -26.48
N LYS A 13 24.26 22.43 -27.51
CA LYS A 13 24.05 21.85 -28.86
C LYS A 13 24.68 20.46 -29.01
N GLU A 14 25.90 20.26 -28.54
CA GLU A 14 26.64 19.01 -28.74
C GLU A 14 26.11 17.86 -27.88
N SER A 15 25.68 18.14 -26.65
CA SER A 15 24.95 17.21 -25.77
C SER A 15 23.58 16.82 -26.35
N SER A 16 22.85 17.79 -26.91
CA SER A 16 21.58 17.57 -27.61
C SER A 16 21.72 16.69 -28.86
N LEU A 17 22.76 16.93 -29.67
CA LEU A 17 23.10 16.11 -30.84
C LEU A 17 23.43 14.66 -30.41
N ASN A 18 24.25 14.50 -29.38
CA ASN A 18 24.64 13.18 -28.85
C ASN A 18 23.43 12.38 -28.31
N LEU A 19 22.52 13.03 -27.57
CA LEU A 19 21.31 12.36 -27.06
C LEU A 19 20.35 11.95 -28.18
N THR A 20 20.27 12.72 -29.26
CA THR A 20 19.43 12.39 -30.42
C THR A 20 19.94 11.13 -31.12
N ASP A 21 21.26 11.03 -31.28
CA ASP A 21 21.92 9.86 -31.85
C ASP A 21 21.75 8.62 -30.95
N LEU A 22 21.98 8.76 -29.64
CA LEU A 22 21.79 7.68 -28.67
C LEU A 22 20.34 7.19 -28.61
N SER A 23 19.36 8.11 -28.69
CA SER A 23 17.95 7.75 -28.74
C SER A 23 17.59 7.02 -30.03
N SER A 24 18.17 7.41 -31.16
CA SER A 24 17.98 6.73 -32.44
C SER A 24 18.62 5.34 -32.44
N GLU A 25 19.83 5.21 -31.89
CA GLU A 25 20.52 3.94 -31.69
C GLU A 25 19.71 3.01 -30.77
N ALA A 26 19.25 3.52 -29.62
CA ALA A 26 18.41 2.78 -28.69
C ALA A 26 17.13 2.28 -29.37
N TYR A 27 16.46 3.13 -30.14
CA TYR A 27 15.25 2.74 -30.87
C TYR A 27 15.52 1.64 -31.91
N ALA A 28 16.62 1.73 -32.67
CA ALA A 28 17.01 0.70 -33.62
C ALA A 28 17.30 -0.64 -32.95
N LEU A 29 18.05 -0.61 -31.84
CA LEU A 29 18.35 -1.79 -31.03
C LEU A 29 17.10 -2.39 -30.37
N GLU A 30 16.17 -1.55 -29.86
CA GLU A 30 14.87 -2.00 -29.34
C GLU A 30 14.07 -2.74 -30.41
N LYS A 31 14.07 -2.24 -31.65
CA LYS A 31 13.39 -2.88 -32.79
C LYS A 31 14.04 -4.21 -33.15
N GLN A 32 15.37 -4.25 -33.26
CA GLN A 32 16.13 -5.47 -33.55
C GLN A 32 15.88 -6.53 -32.47
N TRP A 33 15.94 -6.15 -31.19
CA TRP A 33 15.66 -7.05 -30.07
C TRP A 33 14.26 -7.67 -30.16
N ASN A 34 13.23 -6.87 -30.45
CA ASN A 34 11.85 -7.37 -30.59
C ASN A 34 11.72 -8.35 -31.76
N GLU A 35 12.41 -8.10 -32.87
CA GLU A 35 12.40 -8.97 -34.04
C GLU A 35 13.08 -10.31 -33.74
N LEU A 36 14.27 -10.28 -33.14
CA LEU A 36 14.99 -11.49 -32.73
C LEU A 36 14.20 -12.32 -31.72
N GLN A 37 13.49 -11.69 -30.78
CA GLN A 37 12.60 -12.39 -29.83
C GLN A 37 11.45 -13.11 -30.54
N LYS A 38 10.85 -12.49 -31.57
CA LYS A 38 9.81 -13.15 -32.39
C LYS A 38 10.38 -14.32 -33.18
N GLN A 39 11.54 -14.14 -33.81
CA GLN A 39 12.22 -15.19 -34.57
C GLN A 39 12.59 -16.37 -33.67
N LEU A 40 13.12 -16.10 -32.47
CA LEU A 40 13.43 -17.13 -31.48
C LEU A 40 12.18 -17.95 -31.12
N LYS A 41 11.03 -17.29 -30.89
CA LYS A 41 9.76 -17.96 -30.60
C LYS A 41 9.31 -18.86 -31.76
N ILE A 42 9.40 -18.36 -33.00
CA ILE A 42 9.05 -19.13 -34.21
C ILE A 42 9.95 -20.36 -34.35
N ASN A 43 11.26 -20.22 -34.16
CA ASN A 43 12.21 -21.32 -34.26
C ASN A 43 11.99 -22.39 -33.20
N TYR A 44 11.60 -21.99 -31.98
CA TYR A 44 11.16 -22.94 -30.95
C TYR A 44 9.89 -23.70 -31.32
N SER A 45 8.92 -23.04 -31.95
CA SER A 45 7.69 -23.69 -32.43
C SER A 45 7.94 -24.65 -33.60
N ASN A 46 8.96 -24.38 -34.42
CA ASN A 46 9.32 -25.17 -35.59
C ASN A 46 10.40 -26.22 -35.32
N LEU A 47 10.67 -26.55 -34.05
CA LEU A 47 11.72 -27.50 -33.70
C LEU A 47 11.39 -28.90 -34.26
N PRO A 48 12.27 -29.53 -35.06
CA PRO A 48 11.96 -30.80 -35.71
C PRO A 48 11.67 -31.93 -34.72
N SER A 49 10.66 -32.75 -35.02
CA SER A 49 10.31 -33.94 -34.21
C SER A 49 11.42 -35.01 -34.28
N LYS A 50 11.42 -35.99 -33.38
CA LYS A 50 12.40 -37.09 -33.39
C LYS A 50 12.42 -37.86 -34.73
N GLU A 51 11.34 -37.82 -35.51
CA GLU A 51 11.18 -38.52 -36.78
C GLU A 51 11.79 -37.78 -37.97
N GLN A 52 11.99 -36.46 -37.88
CA GLN A 52 12.47 -35.60 -38.98
C GLN A 52 14.01 -35.59 -39.17
N GLY A 53 14.73 -36.51 -38.53
CA GLY A 53 16.16 -36.73 -38.71
C GLY A 53 17.08 -35.91 -37.80
N ARG A 54 18.16 -36.53 -37.31
CA ARG A 54 19.13 -35.90 -36.38
C ARG A 54 19.75 -34.62 -36.92
N MET A 55 20.08 -34.56 -38.22
CA MET A 55 20.74 -33.38 -38.81
C MET A 55 19.85 -32.14 -38.83
N ALA A 56 18.57 -32.27 -39.19
CA ALA A 56 17.63 -31.14 -39.18
C ALA A 56 17.47 -30.56 -37.78
N LYS A 57 17.45 -31.43 -36.76
CA LYS A 57 17.40 -31.01 -35.36
C LYS A 57 18.67 -30.29 -34.90
N THR A 58 19.85 -30.76 -35.32
CA THR A 58 21.13 -30.09 -35.02
C THR A 58 21.17 -28.69 -35.62
N VAL A 59 20.83 -28.55 -36.91
CA VAL A 59 20.80 -27.25 -37.61
C VAL A 59 19.81 -26.29 -36.95
N ALA A 60 18.61 -26.74 -36.61
CA ALA A 60 17.63 -25.91 -35.91
C ALA A 60 18.13 -25.47 -34.51
N THR A 61 18.88 -26.33 -33.82
CA THR A 61 19.45 -26.02 -32.49
C THR A 61 20.58 -25.00 -32.60
N GLU A 62 21.43 -25.11 -33.63
CA GLU A 62 22.50 -24.14 -33.92
C GLU A 62 21.91 -22.77 -34.28
N GLN A 63 20.87 -22.72 -35.12
CA GLN A 63 20.16 -21.47 -35.43
C GLN A 63 19.57 -20.80 -34.19
N ILE A 64 18.93 -21.57 -33.31
CA ILE A 64 18.42 -21.06 -32.02
C ILE A 64 19.55 -20.52 -31.15
N THR A 65 20.72 -21.17 -31.16
CA THR A 65 21.88 -20.75 -30.37
C THR A 65 22.44 -19.43 -30.91
N ALA A 66 22.62 -19.31 -32.23
CA ALA A 66 23.08 -18.08 -32.88
C ALA A 66 22.15 -16.89 -32.60
N ILE A 67 20.82 -17.08 -32.69
CA ILE A 67 19.85 -16.02 -32.37
C ILE A 67 19.95 -15.59 -30.90
N LYS A 68 20.19 -16.52 -29.98
CA LYS A 68 20.38 -16.17 -28.56
C LYS A 68 21.64 -15.34 -28.33
N GLU A 69 22.74 -15.68 -29.00
CA GLU A 69 23.98 -14.89 -28.94
C GLU A 69 23.76 -13.48 -29.50
N GLU A 70 23.02 -13.35 -30.61
CA GLU A 70 22.68 -12.04 -31.18
C GLU A 70 21.77 -11.23 -30.23
N ILE A 71 20.77 -11.86 -29.61
CA ILE A 71 19.93 -11.22 -28.58
C ILE A 71 20.78 -10.70 -27.42
N GLU A 72 21.76 -11.48 -26.96
CA GLU A 72 22.65 -11.08 -25.88
C GLU A 72 23.54 -9.90 -26.30
N TYR A 73 24.07 -9.92 -27.53
CA TYR A 73 24.83 -8.79 -28.08
C TYR A 73 23.99 -7.50 -28.14
N VAL A 74 22.76 -7.58 -28.67
CA VAL A 74 21.85 -6.44 -28.75
C VAL A 74 21.50 -5.93 -27.34
N ARG A 75 21.26 -6.83 -26.38
CA ARG A 75 20.97 -6.48 -24.99
C ARG A 75 22.15 -5.76 -24.33
N GLN A 76 23.38 -6.24 -24.51
CA GLN A 76 24.56 -5.56 -23.97
C GLN A 76 24.77 -4.19 -24.60
N SER A 77 24.47 -4.05 -25.90
CA SER A 77 24.53 -2.76 -26.61
C SER A 77 23.47 -1.80 -26.06
N LEU A 78 22.20 -2.22 -25.93
CA LEU A 78 21.13 -1.43 -25.30
C LEU A 78 21.52 -0.99 -23.89
N LYS A 79 22.07 -1.90 -23.08
CA LYS A 79 22.52 -1.59 -21.72
C LYS A 79 23.57 -0.49 -21.71
N LYS A 80 24.52 -0.50 -22.65
CA LYS A 80 25.54 0.55 -22.79
C LYS A 80 24.91 1.88 -23.22
N THR A 81 24.04 1.87 -24.22
CA THR A 81 23.37 3.07 -24.74
C THR A 81 22.52 3.74 -23.66
N TYR A 82 21.66 2.98 -22.96
CA TYR A 82 20.85 3.53 -21.87
C TYR A 82 21.68 4.05 -20.70
N LYS A 83 22.80 3.40 -20.36
CA LYS A 83 23.72 3.91 -19.34
C LYS A 83 24.31 5.27 -19.76
N LYS A 84 24.76 5.40 -21.01
CA LYS A 84 25.25 6.69 -21.54
C LYS A 84 24.18 7.78 -21.45
N MET A 85 22.93 7.47 -21.80
CA MET A 85 21.82 8.43 -21.71
C MET A 85 21.60 8.91 -20.27
N LEU A 86 21.58 7.98 -19.30
CA LEU A 86 21.50 8.28 -17.86
C LEU A 86 22.71 9.07 -17.34
N ASP A 87 23.86 8.94 -18.01
CA ASP A 87 25.10 9.63 -17.67
C ASP A 87 25.21 11.04 -18.23
N ILE A 88 24.75 11.26 -19.46
CA ILE A 88 24.77 12.56 -20.14
C ILE A 88 23.68 13.47 -19.60
N ASP A 89 22.42 13.01 -19.54
CA ASP A 89 21.30 13.84 -19.10
C ASP A 89 20.25 12.99 -18.38
N LEU A 90 20.27 13.10 -17.05
CA LEU A 90 19.31 12.42 -16.19
C LEU A 90 17.89 13.01 -16.34
N THR A 91 17.76 14.32 -16.60
CA THR A 91 16.44 14.94 -16.81
C THR A 91 15.80 14.43 -18.09
N TYR A 92 16.57 14.36 -19.18
CA TYR A 92 16.13 13.72 -20.43
C TYR A 92 15.72 12.28 -20.18
N SER A 93 16.54 11.52 -19.45
CA SER A 93 16.29 10.11 -19.17
C SER A 93 15.03 9.87 -18.35
N ILE A 94 14.77 10.71 -17.34
CA ILE A 94 13.52 10.70 -16.55
C ILE A 94 12.32 10.97 -17.45
N ASN A 95 12.42 11.93 -18.37
CA ASN A 95 11.33 12.25 -19.29
C ASN A 95 11.04 11.15 -20.32
N HIS A 96 12.04 10.30 -20.63
CA HIS A 96 11.92 9.22 -21.62
C HIS A 96 11.83 7.82 -20.99
N HIS A 97 11.69 7.73 -19.66
CA HIS A 97 11.53 6.48 -18.91
C HIS A 97 12.64 5.44 -19.19
N ILE A 98 13.88 5.89 -19.27
CA ILE A 98 15.04 5.04 -19.59
C ILE A 98 15.25 3.95 -18.53
N GLU A 99 14.94 4.23 -17.27
CA GLU A 99 14.94 3.26 -16.16
C GLU A 99 13.93 2.13 -16.38
N GLU A 100 12.74 2.44 -16.89
CA GLU A 100 11.71 1.43 -17.15
C GLU A 100 12.10 0.56 -18.35
N LYS A 101 12.66 1.17 -19.40
CA LYS A 101 13.21 0.44 -20.54
C LYS A 101 14.38 -0.46 -20.12
N MET A 102 15.28 0.04 -19.28
CA MET A 102 16.39 -0.74 -18.72
C MET A 102 15.86 -1.94 -17.92
N TRP A 103 14.85 -1.75 -17.07
CA TRP A 103 14.20 -2.86 -16.37
C TRP A 103 13.65 -3.89 -17.35
N ARG A 104 12.83 -3.45 -18.31
CA ARG A 104 12.12 -4.33 -19.24
C ARG A 104 13.07 -5.16 -20.09
N TYR A 105 13.99 -4.51 -20.80
CA TYR A 105 14.80 -5.16 -21.83
C TYR A 105 16.04 -5.87 -21.29
N ILE A 106 16.61 -5.37 -20.18
CA ILE A 106 17.92 -5.82 -19.71
C ILE A 106 17.79 -6.74 -18.51
N PHE A 107 17.03 -6.33 -17.48
CA PHE A 107 17.01 -7.07 -16.22
C PHE A 107 15.86 -8.07 -16.11
N TYR A 108 14.63 -7.62 -16.36
CA TYR A 108 13.42 -8.42 -16.13
C TYR A 108 13.35 -9.64 -17.04
N THR A 109 13.60 -9.47 -18.34
CA THR A 109 13.54 -10.59 -19.29
C THR A 109 14.51 -11.72 -18.92
N ASP A 110 15.74 -11.37 -18.53
CA ASP A 110 16.77 -12.36 -18.20
C ASP A 110 16.46 -13.08 -16.89
N ILE A 111 16.06 -12.32 -15.88
CA ILE A 111 15.65 -12.88 -14.59
C ILE A 111 14.45 -13.81 -14.78
N GLU A 112 13.43 -13.41 -15.54
CA GLU A 112 12.26 -14.25 -15.74
C GLU A 112 12.55 -15.48 -16.61
N TYR A 113 13.47 -15.38 -17.57
CA TYR A 113 13.98 -16.52 -18.32
C TYR A 113 14.62 -17.57 -17.40
N ILE A 114 15.54 -17.15 -16.52
CA ILE A 114 16.19 -18.05 -15.57
C ILE A 114 15.17 -18.61 -14.56
N ARG A 115 14.26 -17.76 -14.05
CA ARG A 115 13.16 -18.20 -13.16
C ARG A 115 12.28 -19.26 -13.82
N SER A 116 12.01 -19.13 -15.12
CA SER A 116 11.22 -20.12 -15.86
C SER A 116 11.94 -21.46 -15.92
N LYS A 117 13.23 -21.47 -16.24
CA LYS A 117 14.03 -22.71 -16.20
C LYS A 117 14.08 -23.32 -14.81
N LEU A 118 14.22 -22.51 -13.76
CA LEU A 118 14.23 -22.98 -12.37
C LEU A 118 12.86 -23.48 -11.87
N ARG A 119 11.76 -23.19 -12.57
CA ARG A 119 10.46 -23.84 -12.32
C ARG A 119 10.44 -25.27 -12.87
N GLU A 120 11.15 -25.53 -13.98
CA GLU A 120 11.26 -26.85 -14.61
C GLU A 120 12.35 -27.71 -13.95
N LYS A 121 13.49 -27.10 -13.59
CA LYS A 121 14.64 -27.74 -12.96
C LYS A 121 14.98 -27.05 -11.65
N SER A 122 14.31 -27.44 -10.57
CA SER A 122 14.39 -26.75 -9.28
C SER A 122 15.73 -26.86 -8.54
N ASP A 123 16.57 -27.83 -8.90
CA ASP A 123 17.85 -28.12 -8.22
C ASP A 123 19.08 -27.74 -9.05
N ASP A 124 18.91 -26.94 -10.10
CA ASP A 124 20.00 -26.46 -10.95
C ASP A 124 20.81 -25.35 -10.25
N LYS A 125 21.88 -25.74 -9.56
CA LYS A 125 22.76 -24.84 -8.81
C LYS A 125 23.47 -23.81 -9.69
N GLU A 126 23.70 -24.11 -10.96
CA GLU A 126 24.36 -23.19 -11.88
C GLU A 126 23.41 -22.05 -12.26
N LEU A 127 22.18 -22.37 -12.66
CA LEU A 127 21.13 -21.39 -12.93
C LEU A 127 20.80 -20.54 -11.68
N GLU A 128 20.90 -21.10 -10.48
CA GLU A 128 20.72 -20.35 -9.24
C GLU A 128 21.81 -19.33 -8.98
N ARG A 129 23.07 -19.73 -9.20
CA ARG A 129 24.22 -18.83 -9.10
C ARG A 129 24.11 -17.73 -10.14
N GLU A 130 23.76 -18.09 -11.38
CA GLU A 130 23.51 -17.15 -12.47
C GLU A 130 22.44 -16.12 -12.06
N MET A 131 21.26 -16.58 -11.62
CA MET A 131 20.18 -15.70 -11.18
C MET A 131 20.62 -14.77 -10.04
N SER A 132 21.41 -15.28 -9.09
CA SER A 132 21.91 -14.47 -7.97
C SER A 132 22.86 -13.37 -8.44
N VAL A 133 23.73 -13.66 -9.41
CA VAL A 133 24.62 -12.66 -10.02
C VAL A 133 23.82 -11.59 -10.77
N HIS A 134 22.79 -11.99 -11.54
CA HIS A 134 21.93 -11.04 -12.25
C HIS A 134 21.16 -10.14 -11.27
N ILE A 135 20.59 -10.71 -10.21
CA ILE A 135 19.87 -9.92 -9.21
C ILE A 135 20.81 -8.94 -8.50
N GLU A 136 21.98 -9.37 -8.04
CA GLU A 136 22.94 -8.49 -7.34
C GLU A 136 23.44 -7.36 -8.26
N SER A 137 23.71 -7.68 -9.54
CA SER A 137 24.10 -6.70 -10.55
C SER A 137 23.01 -5.64 -10.79
N ALA A 138 21.76 -6.08 -10.93
CA ALA A 138 20.61 -5.18 -11.08
C ALA A 138 20.36 -4.35 -9.82
N PHE A 139 20.49 -4.95 -8.64
CA PHE A 139 20.27 -4.28 -7.36
C PHE A 139 21.30 -3.17 -7.15
N ARG A 140 22.58 -3.45 -7.45
CA ARG A 140 23.65 -2.46 -7.41
C ARG A 140 23.38 -1.30 -8.36
N PHE A 141 23.00 -1.60 -9.61
CA PHE A 141 22.67 -0.58 -10.61
C PHE A 141 21.57 0.38 -10.12
N TYR A 142 20.42 -0.12 -9.68
CA TYR A 142 19.32 0.75 -9.23
C TYR A 142 19.64 1.50 -7.93
N ARG A 143 20.45 0.91 -7.05
CA ARG A 143 20.92 1.59 -5.84
C ARG A 143 21.84 2.77 -6.18
N GLU A 144 22.78 2.57 -7.09
CA GLU A 144 23.69 3.63 -7.57
C GLU A 144 22.90 4.72 -8.32
N LEU A 145 21.98 4.33 -9.21
CA LEU A 145 21.12 5.25 -9.93
C LEU A 145 20.27 6.10 -8.97
N ASN A 146 19.67 5.50 -7.94
CA ASN A 146 18.95 6.25 -6.91
C ASN A 146 19.86 7.23 -6.16
N SER A 147 21.10 6.84 -5.90
CA SER A 147 22.07 7.72 -5.22
C SER A 147 22.43 8.92 -6.09
N LYS A 148 22.62 8.71 -7.40
CA LYS A 148 22.85 9.76 -8.39
C LYS A 148 21.67 10.73 -8.50
N VAL A 149 20.44 10.21 -8.64
CA VAL A 149 19.22 11.03 -8.72
C VAL A 149 19.05 11.85 -7.44
N LYS A 150 19.17 11.23 -6.28
CA LYS A 150 19.05 11.95 -5.00
C LYS A 150 20.10 13.05 -4.85
N SER A 151 21.33 12.81 -5.28
CA SER A 151 22.39 13.83 -5.28
C SER A 151 22.05 15.00 -6.21
N MET A 152 21.65 14.71 -7.46
CA MET A 152 21.32 15.74 -8.46
C MET A 152 20.13 16.62 -8.06
N TYR A 153 19.13 16.06 -7.38
CA TYR A 153 17.93 16.79 -6.96
C TYR A 153 17.93 17.19 -5.48
N HIS A 154 19.07 17.06 -4.78
CA HIS A 154 19.25 17.39 -3.36
C HIS A 154 18.22 16.72 -2.42
N ILE A 155 17.93 15.44 -2.67
CA ILE A 155 17.00 14.65 -1.87
C ILE A 155 17.78 13.94 -0.76
N GLU A 156 17.80 14.55 0.42
CA GLU A 156 18.45 13.97 1.61
C GLU A 156 17.62 12.83 2.21
N ASP A 157 16.33 13.10 2.48
CA ASP A 157 15.36 12.12 2.98
C ASP A 157 14.21 11.93 1.98
N THR A 158 14.05 10.69 1.52
CA THR A 158 12.94 10.29 0.64
C THR A 158 11.56 10.52 1.26
N LYS A 159 11.44 10.41 2.59
CA LYS A 159 10.18 10.65 3.31
C LYS A 159 9.77 12.12 3.24
N VAL A 160 10.72 13.02 3.53
CA VAL A 160 10.55 14.47 3.45
C VAL A 160 10.13 14.86 2.03
N PHE A 161 10.91 14.42 1.05
CA PHE A 161 10.61 14.65 -0.36
C PHE A 161 9.22 14.16 -0.78
N GLY A 162 8.80 12.97 -0.36
CA GLY A 162 7.45 12.49 -0.69
C GLY A 162 6.32 13.20 0.05
N MET A 163 6.57 13.77 1.24
CA MET A 163 5.62 14.67 1.92
C MET A 163 5.45 15.99 1.14
N GLU A 164 6.55 16.56 0.64
CA GLU A 164 6.54 17.76 -0.19
C GLU A 164 5.74 17.51 -1.48
N LEU A 165 5.97 16.36 -2.14
CA LEU A 165 5.28 15.99 -3.38
C LEU A 165 3.75 15.89 -3.26
N VAL A 166 3.25 15.58 -2.06
CA VAL A 166 1.81 15.55 -1.82
C VAL A 166 1.23 16.97 -1.74
N LYS A 167 2.01 17.95 -1.25
CA LYS A 167 1.62 19.37 -1.21
C LYS A 167 1.86 20.08 -2.54
N GLN A 168 2.98 19.79 -3.21
CA GLN A 168 3.44 20.45 -4.43
C GLN A 168 3.92 19.39 -5.44
N GLN A 169 3.36 19.37 -6.64
CA GLN A 169 3.61 18.29 -7.62
C GLN A 169 4.68 18.63 -8.67
N ASP A 170 5.50 19.65 -8.43
CA ASP A 170 6.52 20.17 -9.35
C ASP A 170 7.58 19.11 -9.75
N LYS A 171 7.94 18.21 -8.82
CA LYS A 171 8.93 17.15 -9.03
C LYS A 171 8.32 15.75 -9.15
N GLU A 172 7.03 15.65 -9.55
CA GLU A 172 6.32 14.36 -9.64
C GLU A 172 7.06 13.34 -10.52
N LYS A 173 7.68 13.77 -11.63
CA LYS A 173 8.46 12.88 -12.52
C LYS A 173 9.67 12.25 -11.81
N VAL A 174 10.39 13.03 -11.00
CA VAL A 174 11.54 12.54 -10.21
C VAL A 174 11.06 11.54 -9.15
N GLY A 175 9.95 11.85 -8.46
CA GLY A 175 9.34 10.94 -7.49
C GLY A 175 8.89 9.62 -8.10
N ARG A 176 8.27 9.65 -9.29
CA ARG A 176 7.89 8.45 -10.04
C ARG A 176 9.10 7.62 -10.46
N PHE A 177 10.16 8.26 -10.95
CA PHE A 177 11.41 7.60 -11.34
C PHE A 177 12.06 6.87 -10.15
N LEU A 178 12.23 7.56 -9.02
CA LEU A 178 12.77 6.94 -7.80
C LEU A 178 11.88 5.82 -7.27
N GLN A 179 10.56 6.02 -7.29
CA GLN A 179 9.59 4.99 -6.89
C GLN A 179 9.75 3.74 -7.75
N PHE A 180 9.82 3.89 -9.07
CA PHE A 180 10.01 2.77 -9.98
C PHE A 180 11.28 1.99 -9.63
N ASN A 181 12.41 2.67 -9.44
CA ASN A 181 13.66 2.04 -9.05
C ASN A 181 13.55 1.29 -7.72
N TYR A 182 12.88 1.86 -6.71
CA TYR A 182 12.65 1.17 -5.43
C TYR A 182 11.72 -0.03 -5.56
N ILE A 183 10.73 0.01 -6.46
CA ILE A 183 9.92 -1.17 -6.81
C ILE A 183 10.80 -2.24 -7.43
N CYS A 184 11.68 -1.91 -8.39
CA CYS A 184 12.63 -2.86 -8.96
C CYS A 184 13.52 -3.49 -7.89
N LEU A 185 14.10 -2.69 -6.97
CA LEU A 185 14.89 -3.20 -5.84
C LEU A 185 14.07 -4.16 -4.94
N GLY A 186 12.80 -3.85 -4.72
CA GLY A 186 11.88 -4.72 -3.98
C GLY A 186 11.53 -6.01 -4.74
N ASP A 187 11.35 -5.94 -6.06
CA ASP A 187 11.05 -7.11 -6.90
C ASP A 187 12.24 -8.06 -6.94
N LEU A 188 13.44 -7.52 -7.14
CA LEU A 188 14.72 -8.25 -7.12
C LEU A 188 14.92 -9.04 -5.81
N THR A 189 14.74 -8.37 -4.68
CA THR A 189 14.89 -8.99 -3.35
C THR A 189 13.77 -9.98 -3.04
N ARG A 190 12.53 -9.70 -3.50
CA ARG A 190 11.42 -10.66 -3.45
C ARG A 190 11.73 -11.93 -4.26
N TYR A 191 12.33 -11.81 -5.44
CA TYR A 191 12.70 -12.97 -6.24
C TYR A 191 13.73 -13.85 -5.53
N HIS A 192 14.73 -13.25 -4.88
CA HIS A 192 15.64 -13.96 -3.98
C HIS A 192 14.92 -14.64 -2.81
N ALA A 193 13.99 -13.93 -2.17
CA ALA A 193 13.22 -14.46 -1.04
C ALA A 193 12.39 -15.70 -1.44
N GLN A 194 11.74 -15.66 -2.61
CA GLN A 194 10.97 -16.79 -3.14
C GLN A 194 11.85 -18.02 -3.41
N GLN A 195 13.07 -17.83 -3.94
CA GLN A 195 14.01 -18.93 -4.14
C GLN A 195 14.49 -19.50 -2.80
N ALA A 196 14.90 -18.63 -1.87
CA ALA A 196 15.34 -19.01 -0.55
C ALA A 196 14.25 -19.78 0.22
N MET A 197 12.98 -19.36 0.08
CA MET A 197 11.83 -20.03 0.68
C MET A 197 11.66 -21.47 0.19
N LYS A 198 11.75 -21.71 -1.12
CA LYS A 198 11.63 -23.05 -1.70
C LYS A 198 12.65 -24.04 -1.15
N LYS A 199 13.84 -23.54 -0.76
CA LYS A 199 14.94 -24.36 -0.23
C LYS A 199 15.04 -24.40 1.30
N GLY A 200 14.10 -23.80 2.02
CA GLY A 200 14.21 -23.67 3.48
C GLY A 200 15.45 -22.89 3.95
N ASN A 201 15.98 -22.00 3.10
CA ASN A 201 17.17 -21.22 3.43
C ASN A 201 16.86 -20.19 4.54
N LYS A 202 17.70 -20.16 5.57
CA LYS A 202 17.56 -19.27 6.74
C LYS A 202 17.52 -17.77 6.36
N LYS A 203 18.18 -17.37 5.27
CA LYS A 203 18.16 -15.98 4.75
C LYS A 203 16.82 -15.55 4.14
N CYS A 204 15.87 -16.45 3.96
CA CYS A 204 14.53 -16.14 3.41
C CYS A 204 13.87 -14.95 4.13
N LYS A 205 13.92 -14.93 5.46
CA LYS A 205 13.34 -13.84 6.28
C LYS A 205 14.02 -12.49 6.01
N GLU A 206 15.34 -12.48 5.88
CA GLU A 206 16.12 -11.27 5.59
C GLU A 206 15.76 -10.70 4.22
N TYR A 207 15.64 -11.55 3.19
CA TYR A 207 15.26 -11.09 1.84
C TYR A 207 13.83 -10.54 1.80
N TRP A 208 12.87 -11.16 2.50
CA TRP A 208 11.51 -10.62 2.61
C TRP A 208 11.48 -9.27 3.37
N ALA A 209 12.28 -9.14 4.44
CA ALA A 209 12.40 -7.88 5.19
C ALA A 209 13.03 -6.78 4.33
N LEU A 210 14.04 -7.11 3.52
CA LEU A 210 14.65 -6.16 2.58
C LEU A 210 13.67 -5.76 1.47
N ALA A 211 12.91 -6.71 0.90
CA ALA A 211 11.86 -6.41 -0.06
C ALA A 211 10.81 -5.44 0.51
N LYS A 212 10.33 -5.72 1.74
CA LYS A 212 9.43 -4.81 2.46
C LYS A 212 10.03 -3.41 2.60
N THR A 213 11.31 -3.32 2.97
CA THR A 213 12.01 -2.04 3.13
C THR A 213 12.09 -1.26 1.81
N CYS A 214 12.40 -1.93 0.70
CA CYS A 214 12.43 -1.33 -0.62
C CYS A 214 11.05 -0.79 -1.04
N TYR A 215 9.99 -1.58 -0.88
CA TYR A 215 8.64 -1.11 -1.21
C TYR A 215 8.14 0.01 -0.29
N LEU A 216 8.52 0.00 1.00
CA LEU A 216 8.23 1.13 1.90
C LEU A 216 8.96 2.40 1.47
N LYS A 217 10.22 2.31 1.02
CA LYS A 217 10.91 3.47 0.40
C LYS A 217 10.23 3.95 -0.88
N ALA A 218 9.67 3.03 -1.66
CA ALA A 218 8.88 3.35 -2.85
C ALA A 218 7.58 4.11 -2.50
N VAL A 219 6.94 3.78 -1.37
CA VAL A 219 5.83 4.57 -0.81
C VAL A 219 6.34 5.93 -0.34
N ASP A 220 7.43 5.95 0.42
CA ASP A 220 7.94 7.17 1.05
C ASP A 220 8.29 8.25 0.04
N VAL A 221 8.87 7.88 -1.11
CA VAL A 221 9.27 8.83 -2.15
C VAL A 221 8.11 9.34 -3.00
N PHE A 222 7.03 8.55 -3.19
CA PHE A 222 5.88 8.97 -3.98
C PHE A 222 4.57 8.30 -3.50
N ARG A 223 3.90 8.95 -2.55
CA ARG A 223 2.74 8.38 -1.83
C ARG A 223 1.44 8.28 -2.64
N LEU A 224 1.40 8.92 -3.81
CA LEU A 224 0.20 9.04 -4.65
C LEU A 224 -0.05 7.82 -5.58
N SER A 225 0.81 6.80 -5.52
CA SER A 225 0.77 5.63 -6.41
C SER A 225 0.38 4.35 -5.68
N GLY A 226 -0.49 3.57 -6.31
CA GLY A 226 -1.00 2.31 -5.77
C GLY A 226 -0.03 1.15 -5.91
N LYS A 227 0.94 1.24 -6.82
CA LYS A 227 1.83 0.11 -7.18
C LYS A 227 2.63 -0.44 -5.99
N PRO A 228 3.32 0.39 -5.17
CA PRO A 228 4.06 -0.12 -4.01
C PRO A 228 3.18 -0.85 -3.00
N TYR A 229 1.98 -0.35 -2.72
CA TYR A 229 1.03 -0.99 -1.81
C TYR A 229 0.61 -2.37 -2.35
N CYS A 230 0.36 -2.50 -3.65
CA CYS A 230 0.08 -3.79 -4.27
C CYS A 230 1.24 -4.79 -4.08
N GLN A 231 2.50 -4.34 -4.13
CA GLN A 231 3.66 -5.21 -3.86
C GLN A 231 3.82 -5.53 -2.38
N LEU A 232 3.52 -4.59 -1.48
CA LEU A 232 3.52 -4.84 -0.03
C LEU A 232 2.47 -5.89 0.35
N ALA A 233 1.32 -5.93 -0.33
CA ALA A 233 0.34 -6.99 -0.15
C ALA A 233 0.95 -8.37 -0.46
N LEU A 234 1.74 -8.51 -1.54
CA LEU A 234 2.43 -9.76 -1.88
C LEU A 234 3.46 -10.18 -0.83
N VAL A 235 4.14 -9.21 -0.21
CA VAL A 235 5.04 -9.48 0.93
C VAL A 235 4.23 -9.92 2.16
N SER A 236 3.08 -9.32 2.42
CA SER A 236 2.22 -9.73 3.53
C SER A 236 1.68 -11.15 3.34
N ILE A 237 1.37 -11.56 2.10
CA ILE A 237 0.97 -12.94 1.77
C ILE A 237 2.05 -13.95 2.20
N SER A 238 3.34 -13.66 1.99
CA SER A 238 4.41 -14.60 2.37
C SER A 238 4.54 -14.78 3.89
N SER A 239 4.04 -13.83 4.68
CA SER A 239 4.01 -13.90 6.15
C SER A 239 2.70 -14.45 6.73
N GLY A 240 1.69 -14.72 5.88
CA GLY A 240 0.37 -15.20 6.33
C GLY A 240 -0.50 -14.15 7.02
N ASN A 241 -0.13 -12.86 6.99
CA ASN A 241 -0.89 -11.79 7.65
C ASN A 241 -2.05 -11.29 6.76
N ALA A 242 -3.21 -11.94 6.87
CA ALA A 242 -4.36 -11.67 6.00
C ALA A 242 -4.90 -10.22 6.09
N ILE A 243 -4.94 -9.61 7.28
CA ILE A 243 -5.44 -8.24 7.43
C ILE A 243 -4.51 -7.23 6.76
N ASP A 244 -3.19 -7.43 6.82
CA ASP A 244 -2.24 -6.56 6.12
C ASP A 244 -2.36 -6.71 4.59
N VAL A 245 -2.61 -7.92 4.07
CA VAL A 245 -2.83 -8.14 2.63
C VAL A 245 -4.01 -7.30 2.14
N VAL A 246 -5.16 -7.42 2.82
CA VAL A 246 -6.37 -6.68 2.49
C VAL A 246 -6.14 -5.18 2.67
N TRP A 247 -5.51 -4.76 3.76
CA TRP A 247 -5.20 -3.36 4.00
C TRP A 247 -4.37 -2.77 2.86
N TYR A 248 -3.27 -3.42 2.46
CA TYR A 248 -2.42 -2.92 1.38
C TYR A 248 -3.14 -2.90 0.02
N TYR A 249 -3.97 -3.88 -0.30
CA TYR A 249 -4.78 -3.80 -1.52
C TYR A 249 -5.80 -2.67 -1.47
N CYS A 250 -6.47 -2.44 -0.33
CA CYS A 250 -7.37 -1.29 -0.16
C CYS A 250 -6.61 0.03 -0.30
N MET A 251 -5.44 0.20 0.34
CA MET A 251 -4.57 1.37 0.17
C MET A 251 -4.23 1.60 -1.31
N SER A 252 -3.90 0.52 -2.03
CA SER A 252 -3.58 0.56 -3.47
C SER A 252 -4.72 1.08 -4.36
N LEU A 253 -5.97 0.96 -3.90
CA LEU A 253 -7.18 1.39 -4.62
C LEU A 253 -7.58 2.85 -4.34
N ALA A 254 -7.10 3.44 -3.24
CA ALA A 254 -7.60 4.72 -2.71
C ALA A 254 -6.57 5.85 -2.75
N VAL A 255 -5.68 5.82 -3.74
CA VAL A 255 -4.67 6.85 -4.01
C VAL A 255 -4.93 7.49 -5.38
N LYS A 256 -4.25 8.62 -5.68
CA LYS A 256 -4.44 9.36 -6.94
C LYS A 256 -4.22 8.50 -8.20
N HIS A 257 -3.22 7.62 -8.16
CA HIS A 257 -2.87 6.71 -9.25
C HIS A 257 -3.02 5.26 -8.79
N PRO A 258 -4.25 4.71 -8.74
CA PRO A 258 -4.50 3.38 -8.21
C PRO A 258 -3.86 2.28 -9.07
N SER A 259 -3.53 1.14 -8.45
CA SER A 259 -3.05 -0.02 -9.21
C SER A 259 -4.20 -0.68 -9.96
N THR A 260 -4.03 -0.90 -11.27
CA THR A 260 -5.05 -1.51 -12.12
C THR A 260 -5.38 -2.96 -11.75
N VAL A 261 -4.45 -3.67 -11.11
CA VAL A 261 -4.59 -5.08 -10.72
C VAL A 261 -5.03 -5.29 -9.27
N ALA A 262 -5.09 -4.23 -8.45
CA ALA A 262 -5.31 -4.38 -7.01
C ALA A 262 -6.70 -4.96 -6.68
N ARG A 263 -7.74 -4.57 -7.42
CA ARG A 263 -9.10 -5.08 -7.20
C ARG A 263 -9.20 -6.58 -7.50
N ASP A 264 -8.65 -7.01 -8.63
CA ASP A 264 -8.69 -8.41 -9.05
C ASP A 264 -7.82 -9.28 -8.14
N ASN A 265 -6.66 -8.77 -7.73
CA ASN A 265 -5.79 -9.45 -6.76
C ASN A 265 -6.46 -9.59 -5.39
N LEU A 266 -7.17 -8.56 -4.92
CA LEU A 266 -7.94 -8.62 -3.68
C LEU A 266 -9.07 -9.64 -3.77
N ASN A 267 -9.80 -9.67 -4.89
CA ASN A 267 -10.84 -10.67 -5.12
C ASN A 267 -10.25 -12.10 -5.13
N SER A 268 -9.17 -12.31 -5.89
CA SER A 268 -8.47 -13.60 -5.94
C SER A 268 -7.95 -14.06 -4.57
N PHE A 269 -7.46 -13.12 -3.76
CA PHE A 269 -7.06 -13.41 -2.38
C PHE A 269 -8.25 -13.88 -1.55
N TYR A 270 -9.38 -13.17 -1.60
CA TYR A 270 -10.59 -13.55 -0.88
C TYR A 270 -11.20 -14.88 -1.32
N SER A 271 -11.09 -15.25 -2.59
CA SER A 271 -11.53 -16.57 -3.08
C SER A 271 -10.69 -17.71 -2.50
N LYS A 272 -9.41 -17.46 -2.17
CA LYS A 272 -8.48 -18.45 -1.61
C LYS A 272 -8.40 -18.43 -0.09
N LEU A 273 -8.83 -17.33 0.53
CA LEU A 273 -8.79 -17.15 1.97
C LEU A 273 -9.76 -18.12 2.66
N LYS A 274 -9.21 -19.10 3.38
CA LYS A 274 -9.98 -20.00 4.24
C LYS A 274 -10.25 -19.27 5.55
N LEU A 275 -11.50 -18.87 5.78
CA LEU A 275 -11.97 -18.29 7.03
C LEU A 275 -12.50 -19.47 7.86
N ASN A 276 -11.91 -19.74 9.03
CA ASN A 276 -12.28 -20.92 9.82
C ASN A 276 -13.48 -20.57 10.69
N SER A 277 -14.68 -21.05 10.34
CA SER A 277 -15.88 -20.81 11.16
C SER A 277 -15.93 -21.63 12.46
N ASP A 278 -15.21 -22.76 12.58
CA ASP A 278 -15.59 -23.79 13.56
C ASP A 278 -14.51 -24.32 14.50
N LYS A 279 -13.36 -23.63 14.67
CA LYS A 279 -12.39 -24.03 15.71
C LYS A 279 -12.68 -23.30 17.02
N ALA A 280 -13.65 -23.81 17.78
CA ALA A 280 -13.75 -23.57 19.21
C ALA A 280 -12.43 -24.05 19.85
N THR A 281 -11.51 -23.12 20.09
CA THR A 281 -10.25 -23.41 20.77
C THR A 281 -10.53 -23.31 22.27
N ASN A 282 -10.41 -24.44 22.97
CA ASN A 282 -10.70 -24.55 24.41
C ASN A 282 -9.83 -23.64 25.32
N ASN A 283 -8.81 -22.97 24.78
CA ASN A 283 -8.00 -21.95 25.46
C ASN A 283 -8.03 -20.63 24.66
N GLN A 284 -9.06 -19.80 24.86
CA GLN A 284 -9.13 -18.47 24.26
C GLN A 284 -8.18 -17.50 24.97
N THR A 285 -7.13 -17.08 24.28
CA THR A 285 -6.26 -15.96 24.69
C THR A 285 -6.74 -14.66 24.04
N PRO A 286 -6.41 -13.48 24.60
CA PRO A 286 -6.73 -12.19 23.98
C PRO A 286 -6.25 -12.09 22.53
N ILE A 287 -5.05 -12.60 22.24
CA ILE A 287 -4.47 -12.58 20.89
C ILE A 287 -5.25 -13.47 19.92
N SER A 288 -5.66 -14.68 20.34
CA SER A 288 -6.49 -15.55 19.50
C SER A 288 -7.89 -14.96 19.25
N SER A 289 -8.45 -14.24 20.23
CA SER A 289 -9.73 -13.53 20.06
C SER A 289 -9.60 -12.36 19.07
N ILE A 290 -8.47 -11.64 19.06
CA ILE A 290 -8.19 -10.64 18.01
C ILE A 290 -8.14 -11.31 16.63
N SER A 291 -7.49 -12.48 16.51
CA SER A 291 -7.43 -13.23 15.23
C SER A 291 -8.83 -13.67 14.77
N GLN A 292 -9.67 -14.17 15.68
CA GLN A 292 -11.07 -14.55 15.37
C GLN A 292 -11.90 -13.34 14.91
N PHE A 293 -11.69 -12.18 15.54
CA PHE A 293 -12.32 -10.94 15.10
C PHE A 293 -11.86 -10.52 13.70
N VAL A 294 -10.56 -10.63 13.42
CA VAL A 294 -10.01 -10.35 12.07
C VAL A 294 -10.66 -11.27 11.03
N GLU A 295 -10.78 -12.57 11.30
CA GLU A 295 -11.45 -13.50 10.38
C GLU A 295 -12.91 -13.11 10.15
N SER A 296 -13.66 -12.80 11.22
CA SER A 296 -15.06 -12.35 11.16
C SER A 296 -15.21 -11.05 10.35
N PHE A 297 -14.33 -10.08 10.59
CA PHE A 297 -14.30 -8.82 9.84
C PHE A 297 -13.98 -9.03 8.36
N LEU A 298 -12.97 -9.85 8.05
CA LEU A 298 -12.58 -10.13 6.67
C LEU A 298 -13.68 -10.88 5.90
N HIS A 299 -14.43 -11.76 6.58
CA HIS A 299 -15.63 -12.38 6.02
C HIS A 299 -16.68 -11.33 5.65
N MET A 300 -17.07 -10.49 6.60
CA MET A 300 -18.06 -9.43 6.39
C MET A 300 -17.62 -8.49 5.26
N HIS A 301 -16.35 -8.06 5.26
CA HIS A 301 -15.81 -7.19 4.23
C HIS A 301 -15.83 -7.84 2.84
N LYS A 302 -15.51 -9.13 2.73
CA LYS A 302 -15.63 -9.89 1.47
C LYS A 302 -17.07 -9.88 0.95
N CYS A 303 -18.03 -10.18 1.81
CA CYS A 303 -19.45 -10.22 1.43
C CYS A 303 -19.92 -8.88 0.87
N ILE A 304 -19.58 -7.79 1.56
CA ILE A 304 -19.96 -6.43 1.14
C ILE A 304 -19.31 -6.03 -0.18
N MET A 305 -18.03 -6.37 -0.40
CA MET A 305 -17.26 -5.88 -1.55
C MET A 305 -17.41 -6.69 -2.84
N PHE A 306 -17.66 -8.01 -2.73
CA PHE A 306 -17.58 -8.93 -3.87
C PHE A 306 -18.78 -9.87 -4.03
N ASN A 307 -19.52 -10.22 -2.97
CA ASN A 307 -20.62 -11.18 -3.05
C ASN A 307 -21.98 -10.51 -3.29
N GLN A 308 -22.00 -9.48 -4.13
CA GLN A 308 -23.18 -8.63 -4.41
C GLN A 308 -24.24 -9.29 -5.32
N ASN A 309 -23.98 -10.50 -5.83
CA ASN A 309 -24.76 -11.16 -6.89
C ASN A 309 -25.25 -12.59 -6.56
N GLU A 310 -24.87 -13.15 -5.40
CA GLU A 310 -25.35 -14.48 -4.99
C GLU A 310 -26.66 -14.33 -4.18
N GLU A 311 -27.50 -15.36 -4.19
CA GLU A 311 -28.77 -15.48 -3.45
C GLU A 311 -28.56 -15.44 -1.90
N SER A 312 -27.83 -14.46 -1.38
CA SER A 312 -27.49 -14.33 0.03
C SER A 312 -28.59 -13.61 0.80
N GLU A 313 -28.85 -14.06 2.03
CA GLU A 313 -29.85 -13.53 2.98
C GLU A 313 -29.53 -12.12 3.53
N GLY A 314 -28.75 -11.31 2.80
CA GLY A 314 -28.28 -9.99 3.22
C GLY A 314 -26.83 -9.97 3.75
N PHE A 315 -26.43 -8.83 4.32
CA PHE A 315 -25.08 -8.67 4.89
C PHE A 315 -24.96 -9.35 6.26
N PRO A 316 -23.77 -9.89 6.61
CA PRO A 316 -23.54 -10.51 7.92
C PRO A 316 -23.88 -9.57 9.10
N ALA A 317 -24.36 -10.15 10.21
CA ALA A 317 -24.71 -9.37 11.39
C ALA A 317 -23.48 -8.68 12.01
N ILE A 318 -23.59 -7.38 12.29
CA ILE A 318 -22.50 -6.55 12.81
C ILE A 318 -22.23 -6.81 14.30
N SER A 319 -23.29 -6.92 15.11
CA SER A 319 -23.18 -6.92 16.58
C SER A 319 -22.31 -8.06 17.15
N PRO A 320 -22.35 -9.29 16.62
CA PRO A 320 -21.46 -10.36 17.09
C PRO A 320 -19.99 -10.14 16.75
N ILE A 321 -19.69 -9.27 15.78
CA ILE A 321 -18.31 -8.95 15.36
C ILE A 321 -17.77 -7.82 16.24
N THR A 322 -18.53 -6.73 16.42
CA THR A 322 -18.06 -5.54 17.14
C THR A 322 -17.80 -5.77 18.62
N SER A 323 -18.51 -6.71 19.25
CA SER A 323 -18.33 -7.05 20.66
C SER A 323 -17.03 -7.81 20.96
N GLN A 324 -16.44 -8.50 19.98
CA GLN A 324 -15.29 -9.40 20.20
C GLN A 324 -14.04 -8.64 20.70
N LEU A 325 -13.72 -7.49 20.09
CA LEU A 325 -12.60 -6.68 20.56
C LEU A 325 -12.87 -6.01 21.91
N GLY A 326 -14.13 -5.73 22.24
CA GLY A 326 -14.51 -5.26 23.57
C GLY A 326 -14.17 -6.29 24.65
N LEU A 327 -14.44 -7.57 24.41
CA LEU A 327 -14.06 -8.66 25.33
C LEU A 327 -12.54 -8.78 25.49
N VAL A 328 -11.77 -8.54 24.43
CA VAL A 328 -10.29 -8.49 24.49
C VAL A 328 -9.84 -7.36 25.41
N ILE A 329 -10.40 -6.16 25.25
CA ILE A 329 -10.09 -5.01 26.12
C ILE A 329 -10.43 -5.32 27.57
N HIS A 330 -11.64 -5.86 27.82
CA HIS A 330 -12.05 -6.24 29.17
C HIS A 330 -11.04 -7.20 29.81
N ASN A 331 -10.67 -8.27 29.11
CA ASN A 331 -9.70 -9.25 29.59
C ASN A 331 -8.33 -8.63 29.90
N VAL A 332 -7.85 -7.74 29.05
CA VAL A 332 -6.57 -7.05 29.25
C VAL A 332 -6.61 -6.16 30.50
N ILE A 333 -7.71 -5.43 30.71
CA ILE A 333 -7.88 -4.54 31.87
C ILE A 333 -8.02 -5.35 33.17
N THR A 334 -8.74 -6.47 33.13
CA THR A 334 -8.99 -7.30 34.32
C THR A 334 -7.79 -8.14 34.75
N ASN A 335 -7.09 -8.76 33.79
CA ASN A 335 -6.08 -9.76 34.11
C ASN A 335 -4.66 -9.17 34.20
N GLN A 336 -4.39 -8.07 33.49
CA GLN A 336 -3.10 -7.36 33.51
C GLN A 336 -1.88 -8.29 33.40
N ASP A 337 -1.93 -9.23 32.46
CA ASP A 337 -0.88 -10.22 32.26
C ASP A 337 0.41 -9.61 31.67
N GLU A 338 1.50 -10.38 31.67
CA GLU A 338 2.79 -9.97 31.06
C GLU A 338 2.66 -9.62 29.56
N LYS A 339 1.60 -10.09 28.89
CA LYS A 339 1.36 -9.87 27.46
C LYS A 339 0.51 -8.63 27.19
N THR A 340 0.03 -7.92 28.22
CA THR A 340 -0.84 -6.74 28.13
C THR A 340 -0.36 -5.73 27.09
N HIS A 341 0.90 -5.29 27.17
CA HIS A 341 1.45 -4.31 26.22
C HIS A 341 1.51 -4.84 24.78
N THR A 342 1.86 -6.11 24.60
CA THR A 342 1.89 -6.74 23.28
C THR A 342 0.48 -6.84 22.69
N THR A 343 -0.50 -7.26 23.50
CA THR A 343 -1.91 -7.34 23.09
C THR A 343 -2.47 -5.97 22.73
N LEU A 344 -2.18 -4.93 23.51
CA LEU A 344 -2.60 -3.56 23.23
C LEU A 344 -1.97 -3.01 21.94
N HIS A 345 -0.70 -3.31 21.67
CA HIS A 345 -0.04 -2.94 20.41
C HIS A 345 -0.68 -3.65 19.19
N ILE A 346 -0.98 -4.95 19.31
CA ILE A 346 -1.68 -5.70 18.27
C ILE A 346 -3.07 -5.12 18.05
N LEU A 347 -3.81 -4.83 19.13
CA LEU A 347 -5.14 -4.22 19.08
C LEU A 347 -5.12 -2.87 18.37
N LYS A 348 -4.17 -1.99 18.73
CA LYS A 348 -3.96 -0.67 18.09
C LYS A 348 -3.74 -0.79 16.59
N THR A 349 -2.87 -1.72 16.20
CA THR A 349 -2.57 -1.97 14.79
C THR A 349 -3.82 -2.50 14.07
N THR A 350 -4.48 -3.53 14.62
CA THR A 350 -5.70 -4.12 14.06
C THR A 350 -6.83 -3.11 13.91
N LEU A 351 -7.08 -2.29 14.92
CA LEU A 351 -8.12 -1.26 14.89
C LEU A 351 -7.85 -0.22 13.80
N THR A 352 -6.61 0.28 13.70
CA THR A 352 -6.21 1.23 12.66
C THR A 352 -6.39 0.64 11.26
N ARG A 353 -5.99 -0.62 11.06
CA ARG A 353 -6.16 -1.34 9.78
C ARG A 353 -7.62 -1.47 9.38
N ILE A 354 -8.47 -1.87 10.31
CA ILE A 354 -9.90 -2.09 10.06
C ILE A 354 -10.62 -0.80 9.76
N ILE A 355 -10.39 0.25 10.55
CA ILE A 355 -10.97 1.57 10.28
C ILE A 355 -10.52 2.08 8.91
N THR A 356 -9.25 1.90 8.56
CA THR A 356 -8.73 2.30 7.23
C THR A 356 -9.39 1.50 6.10
N ILE A 357 -9.50 0.17 6.22
CA ILE A 357 -10.15 -0.68 5.21
C ILE A 357 -11.60 -0.25 5.04
N THR A 358 -12.35 -0.12 6.13
CA THR A 358 -13.76 0.26 6.08
C THR A 358 -13.97 1.66 5.52
N MET A 359 -13.16 2.63 5.94
CA MET A 359 -13.13 3.99 5.39
C MET A 359 -12.94 3.99 3.87
N ILE A 360 -11.93 3.27 3.38
CA ILE A 360 -11.65 3.15 1.94
C ILE A 360 -12.83 2.53 1.21
N SER A 361 -13.43 1.48 1.76
CA SER A 361 -14.57 0.79 1.15
C SER A 361 -15.82 1.66 1.09
N ILE A 362 -16.07 2.48 2.12
CA ILE A 362 -17.14 3.51 2.10
C ILE A 362 -16.87 4.53 1.00
N TRP A 363 -15.64 5.02 0.88
CA TRP A 363 -15.26 5.97 -0.16
C TRP A 363 -15.40 5.38 -1.57
N ILE A 364 -14.91 4.16 -1.81
CA ILE A 364 -15.06 3.43 -3.09
C ILE A 364 -16.54 3.28 -3.45
N ALA A 365 -17.38 2.92 -2.49
CA ALA A 365 -18.82 2.84 -2.71
C ALA A 365 -19.41 4.20 -3.10
N GLY A 366 -18.94 5.29 -2.50
CA GLY A 366 -19.30 6.66 -2.87
C GLY A 366 -18.91 7.02 -4.30
N GLU A 367 -17.70 6.65 -4.73
CA GLU A 367 -17.25 6.83 -6.12
C GLU A 367 -18.12 6.01 -7.09
N ARG A 368 -18.48 4.78 -6.73
CA ARG A 368 -19.40 3.95 -7.54
C ARG A 368 -20.78 4.57 -7.69
N LEU A 369 -21.30 5.29 -6.69
CA LEU A 369 -22.60 5.98 -6.79
C LEU A 369 -22.59 7.14 -7.78
N LYS A 370 -21.44 7.81 -7.96
CA LYS A 370 -21.26 8.91 -8.92
C LYS A 370 -21.33 8.40 -10.36
N ASP A 371 -20.89 7.17 -10.61
CA ASP A 371 -20.96 6.54 -11.92
C ASP A 371 -22.40 6.16 -12.28
N LYS A 372 -22.89 6.71 -13.40
CA LYS A 372 -24.24 6.47 -13.93
C LYS A 372 -24.43 5.01 -14.37
N SER A 373 -23.36 4.30 -14.74
CA SER A 373 -23.44 2.88 -15.11
C SER A 373 -23.97 1.99 -13.98
N ASN A 374 -23.77 2.41 -12.72
CA ASN A 374 -24.18 1.68 -11.54
C ASN A 374 -25.63 1.97 -11.12
N PHE A 375 -26.47 2.61 -11.95
CA PHE A 375 -27.82 3.04 -11.56
C PHE A 375 -28.66 1.90 -10.94
N ALA A 376 -28.67 0.71 -11.55
CA ALA A 376 -29.40 -0.45 -11.04
C ALA A 376 -28.84 -0.99 -9.71
N LEU A 377 -27.53 -0.82 -9.46
CA LEU A 377 -26.85 -1.29 -8.24
C LEU A 377 -26.88 -0.25 -7.10
N ARG A 378 -27.41 0.96 -7.33
CA ARG A 378 -27.40 2.04 -6.33
C ARG A 378 -28.01 1.66 -4.98
N PRO A 379 -29.18 0.98 -4.90
CA PRO A 379 -29.75 0.59 -3.61
C PRO A 379 -28.79 -0.30 -2.80
N LEU A 380 -28.14 -1.26 -3.46
CA LEU A 380 -27.18 -2.16 -2.83
C LEU A 380 -25.91 -1.43 -2.39
N ILE A 381 -25.41 -0.51 -3.22
CA ILE A 381 -24.22 0.31 -2.89
C ILE A 381 -24.53 1.20 -1.68
N LEU A 382 -25.71 1.80 -1.61
CA LEU A 382 -26.15 2.61 -0.47
C LEU A 382 -26.28 1.77 0.81
N SER A 383 -26.92 0.59 0.74
CA SER A 383 -27.02 -0.33 1.88
C SER A 383 -25.62 -0.77 2.34
N SER A 384 -24.71 -1.07 1.41
CA SER A 384 -23.30 -1.37 1.72
C SER A 384 -22.62 -0.23 2.49
N GLN A 385 -22.81 1.03 2.06
CA GLN A 385 -22.27 2.20 2.78
C GLN A 385 -22.86 2.34 4.18
N ILE A 386 -24.19 2.25 4.33
CA ILE A 386 -24.87 2.34 5.62
C ILE A 386 -24.37 1.25 6.57
N HIS A 387 -24.22 0.02 6.07
CA HIS A 387 -23.74 -1.12 6.84
C HIS A 387 -22.29 -0.88 7.32
N LEU A 388 -21.39 -0.41 6.44
CA LEU A 388 -20.01 -0.12 6.79
C LEU A 388 -19.87 1.07 7.77
N TYR A 389 -20.65 2.14 7.61
CA TYR A 389 -20.72 3.23 8.60
C TYR A 389 -21.18 2.69 9.96
N THR A 390 -22.28 1.95 9.97
CA THR A 390 -22.87 1.37 11.18
C THR A 390 -21.84 0.48 11.89
N PHE A 391 -21.11 -0.35 11.16
CA PHE A 391 -20.04 -1.18 11.70
C PHE A 391 -19.00 -0.38 12.49
N VAL A 392 -18.44 0.70 11.93
CA VAL A 392 -17.40 1.48 12.63
C VAL A 392 -17.96 2.21 13.85
N PHE A 393 -19.17 2.77 13.75
CA PHE A 393 -19.81 3.43 14.90
C PHE A 393 -20.08 2.45 16.05
N LEU A 394 -20.60 1.25 15.75
CA LEU A 394 -20.86 0.21 16.75
C LEU A 394 -19.54 -0.34 17.33
N LEU A 395 -18.52 -0.57 16.50
CA LEU A 395 -17.19 -1.01 16.93
C LEU A 395 -16.58 -0.05 17.94
N LEU A 396 -16.47 1.24 17.59
CA LEU A 396 -15.91 2.25 18.48
C LEU A 396 -16.75 2.37 19.76
N ARG A 397 -18.09 2.38 19.64
CA ARG A 397 -18.97 2.46 20.82
C ARG A 397 -18.73 1.29 21.77
N ASP A 398 -18.72 0.06 21.27
CA ASP A 398 -18.54 -1.13 22.12
C ASP A 398 -17.17 -1.12 22.81
N LEU A 399 -16.11 -0.71 22.11
CA LEU A 399 -14.77 -0.58 22.69
C LEU A 399 -14.72 0.43 23.83
N TYR A 400 -15.20 1.66 23.60
CA TYR A 400 -15.18 2.70 24.63
C TYR A 400 -16.10 2.36 25.81
N ARG A 401 -17.27 1.76 25.55
CA ARG A 401 -18.22 1.39 26.62
C ARG A 401 -17.60 0.33 27.53
N ILE A 402 -17.09 -0.76 26.93
CA ILE A 402 -16.53 -1.88 27.69
C ILE A 402 -15.24 -1.48 28.41
N ALA A 403 -14.39 -0.64 27.80
CA ALA A 403 -13.22 -0.08 28.47
C ALA A 403 -13.60 0.70 29.73
N ARG A 404 -14.58 1.60 29.61
CA ARG A 404 -15.07 2.41 30.74
C ARG A 404 -15.65 1.56 31.86
N GLU A 405 -16.54 0.62 31.53
CA GLU A 405 -17.14 -0.31 32.50
C GLU A 405 -16.09 -1.16 33.23
N ALA A 406 -14.98 -1.49 32.56
CA ALA A 406 -13.88 -2.22 33.18
C ALA A 406 -13.07 -1.35 34.14
N PHE A 407 -12.76 -0.10 33.77
CA PHE A 407 -12.03 0.84 34.63
C PHE A 407 -12.85 1.39 35.80
N GLU A 408 -14.19 1.38 35.72
CA GLU A 408 -15.05 1.65 36.89
C GLU A 408 -14.83 0.63 38.03
N LYS A 409 -14.34 -0.57 37.71
CA LYS A 409 -14.07 -1.63 38.68
C LYS A 409 -12.59 -1.78 39.04
N ILE A 410 -11.69 -1.21 38.23
CA ILE A 410 -10.25 -1.42 38.33
C ILE A 410 -9.54 -0.07 38.21
N GLU A 411 -8.99 0.40 39.32
CA GLU A 411 -8.23 1.65 39.34
C GLU A 411 -6.78 1.43 38.88
N ASN A 412 -6.52 1.62 37.58
CA ASN A 412 -5.16 1.68 37.04
C ASN A 412 -5.04 2.81 35.99
N LYS A 413 -4.73 4.02 36.48
CA LYS A 413 -4.66 5.24 35.65
C LYS A 413 -3.62 5.16 34.53
N ALA A 414 -2.51 4.44 34.74
CA ALA A 414 -1.46 4.29 33.74
C ALA A 414 -1.91 3.38 32.58
N LEU A 415 -2.59 2.28 32.91
CA LEU A 415 -3.18 1.38 31.93
C LEU A 415 -4.36 2.04 31.20
N GLU A 416 -5.22 2.76 31.92
CA GLU A 416 -6.32 3.56 31.35
C GLU A 416 -5.79 4.55 30.31
N ALA A 417 -4.76 5.33 30.66
CA ALA A 417 -4.11 6.24 29.73
C ALA A 417 -3.52 5.53 28.49
N THR A 418 -3.07 4.27 28.62
CA THR A 418 -2.53 3.47 27.51
C THR A 418 -3.65 2.95 26.61
N VAL A 419 -4.73 2.41 27.19
CA VAL A 419 -5.92 1.95 26.47
C VAL A 419 -6.57 3.11 25.71
N ASP A 420 -6.66 4.28 26.33
CA ASP A 420 -7.15 5.50 25.68
C ASP A 420 -6.33 5.87 24.44
N ASP A 421 -4.98 5.82 24.50
CA ASP A 421 -4.15 6.11 23.32
C ASP A 421 -4.38 5.10 22.18
N VAL A 422 -4.58 3.82 22.53
CA VAL A 422 -4.91 2.77 21.57
C VAL A 422 -6.23 3.06 20.85
N LEU A 423 -7.27 3.43 21.60
CA LEU A 423 -8.60 3.71 21.05
C LEU A 423 -8.66 5.04 20.30
N LEU A 424 -7.95 6.06 20.78
CA LEU A 424 -7.95 7.40 20.20
C LEU A 424 -7.32 7.45 18.83
N GLN A 425 -6.32 6.63 18.53
CA GLN A 425 -5.73 6.60 17.19
C GLN A 425 -6.77 6.22 16.14
N GLY A 426 -7.51 5.14 16.37
CA GLY A 426 -8.57 4.69 15.46
C GLY A 426 -9.69 5.72 15.33
N LEU A 427 -10.14 6.26 16.47
CA LEU A 427 -11.17 7.30 16.51
C LEU A 427 -10.73 8.57 15.77
N GLY A 428 -9.48 9.01 15.93
CA GLY A 428 -8.93 10.18 15.26
C GLY A 428 -8.97 10.06 13.73
N VAL A 429 -8.52 8.91 13.19
CA VAL A 429 -8.61 8.61 11.75
C VAL A 429 -10.07 8.64 11.28
N TRP A 430 -10.97 8.00 12.03
CA TRP A 430 -12.39 7.99 11.71
C TRP A 430 -13.01 9.40 11.71
N SER A 431 -12.68 10.22 12.70
CA SER A 431 -13.20 11.59 12.82
C SER A 431 -12.73 12.50 11.68
N ILE A 432 -11.47 12.37 11.24
CA ILE A 432 -10.97 13.08 10.05
C ILE A 432 -11.80 12.69 8.82
N PHE A 433 -11.97 11.39 8.60
CA PHE A 433 -12.73 10.89 7.46
C PHE A 433 -14.17 11.40 7.44
N ILE A 434 -14.87 11.30 8.58
CA ILE A 434 -16.25 11.75 8.72
C ILE A 434 -16.35 13.25 8.50
N THR A 435 -15.39 14.03 9.00
CA THR A 435 -15.37 15.49 8.79
C THR A 435 -15.18 15.82 7.31
N ALA A 436 -14.23 15.16 6.64
CA ALA A 436 -13.96 15.36 5.21
C ALA A 436 -15.11 14.89 4.31
N ASN A 437 -15.90 13.90 4.73
CA ASN A 437 -16.95 13.25 3.93
C ASN A 437 -18.36 13.41 4.53
N PHE A 438 -18.56 14.43 5.38
CA PHE A 438 -19.79 14.63 6.16
C PHE A 438 -21.06 14.70 5.30
N SER A 439 -20.96 15.29 4.10
CA SER A 439 -22.09 15.39 3.16
C SER A 439 -22.64 14.01 2.76
N SER A 440 -21.77 13.02 2.55
CA SER A 440 -22.19 11.64 2.25
C SER A 440 -22.94 11.02 3.43
N LEU A 441 -22.43 11.17 4.66
CA LEU A 441 -23.12 10.68 5.86
C LEU A 441 -24.48 11.37 6.07
N SER A 442 -24.53 12.70 5.89
CA SER A 442 -25.74 13.52 6.05
C SER A 442 -26.84 13.16 5.05
N GLN A 443 -26.50 12.71 3.85
CA GLN A 443 -27.48 12.26 2.85
C GLN A 443 -28.25 11.03 3.35
N HIS A 444 -27.58 10.09 4.03
CA HIS A 444 -28.25 8.93 4.62
C HIS A 444 -29.18 9.31 5.78
N TYR A 445 -28.83 10.37 6.53
CA TYR A 445 -29.63 10.86 7.64
C TYR A 445 -30.85 11.69 7.20
N SER A 446 -30.70 12.57 6.20
CA SER A 446 -31.77 13.48 5.74
C SER A 446 -32.94 12.73 5.09
N ALA A 447 -32.68 11.56 4.49
CA ALA A 447 -33.70 10.70 3.90
C ALA A 447 -34.64 10.03 4.93
N ILE A 448 -34.37 10.14 6.23
CA ILE A 448 -35.21 9.58 7.32
C ILE A 448 -36.51 10.39 7.49
N SER A 449 -36.54 11.66 7.05
CA SER A 449 -37.72 12.54 7.18
C SER A 449 -38.87 12.18 6.23
N ASN A 450 -38.64 11.35 5.20
CA ASN A 450 -39.65 10.97 4.20
C ASN A 450 -40.15 9.52 4.39
N ARG A 451 -41.15 9.38 5.26
CA ARG A 451 -42.26 8.38 5.29
C ARG A 451 -42.04 6.88 4.95
N GLN A 452 -40.83 6.32 4.98
CA GLN A 452 -40.61 4.86 5.14
C GLN A 452 -39.54 4.62 6.21
N ARG A 453 -39.87 3.86 7.26
CA ARG A 453 -38.94 3.46 8.34
C ARG A 453 -37.95 2.45 7.77
N ASP A 454 -36.86 2.94 7.21
CA ASP A 454 -35.72 2.12 6.80
C ASP A 454 -34.96 1.65 8.06
N PRO A 455 -34.99 0.33 8.38
CA PRO A 455 -34.37 -0.20 9.60
C PRO A 455 -32.86 0.01 9.63
N GLU A 456 -32.18 0.01 8.47
CA GLU A 456 -30.73 0.20 8.37
C GLU A 456 -30.33 1.63 8.75
N LYS A 457 -31.08 2.61 8.24
CA LYS A 457 -30.86 4.03 8.59
C LYS A 457 -31.13 4.31 10.06
N LYS A 458 -32.16 3.66 10.65
CA LYS A 458 -32.43 3.77 12.09
C LYS A 458 -31.30 3.17 12.91
N ALA A 459 -30.76 2.02 12.50
CA ALA A 459 -29.62 1.39 13.15
C ALA A 459 -28.38 2.31 13.11
N LEU A 460 -28.09 2.92 11.96
CA LEU A 460 -27.01 3.89 11.82
C LEU A 460 -27.20 5.10 12.73
N ALA A 461 -28.39 5.72 12.73
CA ALA A 461 -28.68 6.87 13.58
C ALA A 461 -28.50 6.55 15.08
N SER A 462 -28.98 5.39 15.51
CA SER A 462 -28.80 4.88 16.88
C SER A 462 -27.33 4.64 17.23
N ALA A 463 -26.56 4.09 16.29
CA ALA A 463 -25.12 3.84 16.46
C ALA A 463 -24.34 5.15 16.65
N ILE A 464 -24.62 6.15 15.80
CA ILE A 464 -24.04 7.50 15.88
C ILE A 464 -24.37 8.13 17.23
N GLN A 465 -25.66 8.19 17.58
CA GLN A 465 -26.13 8.81 18.82
C GLN A 465 -25.50 8.15 20.06
N SER A 466 -25.38 6.82 20.05
CA SER A 466 -24.80 6.06 21.15
C SER A 466 -23.30 6.34 21.31
N LEU A 467 -22.53 6.36 20.21
CA LEU A 467 -21.10 6.69 20.26
C LEU A 467 -20.90 8.14 20.70
N VAL A 468 -21.62 9.09 20.10
CA VAL A 468 -21.47 10.52 20.42
C VAL A 468 -21.79 10.78 21.89
N SER A 469 -22.90 10.24 22.41
CA SER A 469 -23.25 10.38 23.84
C SER A 469 -22.15 9.86 24.75
N LEU A 470 -21.58 8.70 24.42
CA LEU A 470 -20.49 8.10 25.18
C LEU A 470 -19.24 8.98 25.17
N LEU A 471 -18.84 9.47 24.00
CA LEU A 471 -17.68 10.35 23.84
C LEU A 471 -17.89 11.69 24.56
N VAL A 472 -19.07 12.30 24.46
CA VAL A 472 -19.41 13.55 25.17
C VAL A 472 -19.24 13.42 26.68
N SER A 473 -19.58 12.25 27.22
CA SER A 473 -19.44 11.96 28.65
C SER A 473 -18.03 11.50 29.08
N HIS A 474 -17.08 11.37 28.15
CA HIS A 474 -15.73 10.91 28.46
C HIS A 474 -14.97 12.00 29.23
N PRO A 475 -14.24 11.70 30.32
CA PRO A 475 -13.56 12.70 31.16
C PRO A 475 -12.63 13.65 30.38
N SER A 476 -11.95 13.13 29.35
CA SER A 476 -11.03 13.89 28.49
C SER A 476 -11.72 14.67 27.35
N PHE A 477 -13.01 14.46 27.10
CA PHE A 477 -13.74 15.10 25.99
C PHE A 477 -14.28 16.51 26.30
N PRO A 478 -14.67 16.90 27.53
CA PRO A 478 -14.98 18.29 27.84
C PRO A 478 -13.75 19.13 28.21
N ASP A 479 -12.56 18.53 28.38
CA ASP A 479 -11.35 19.29 28.69
C ASP A 479 -11.14 20.35 27.59
N PRO A 480 -11.02 21.65 27.91
CA PRO A 480 -10.59 22.64 26.92
C PRO A 480 -9.30 22.09 26.32
N VAL A 481 -9.29 21.90 25.00
CA VAL A 481 -8.05 21.58 24.30
C VAL A 481 -7.14 22.73 24.67
N LEU A 482 -6.12 22.46 25.50
CA LEU A 482 -5.24 23.50 26.04
C LEU A 482 -4.43 24.20 24.93
N ASN A 483 -4.77 23.96 23.65
CA ASN A 483 -4.16 24.41 22.42
C ASN A 483 -2.62 24.32 22.46
N ARG A 484 -2.09 23.39 23.26
CA ARG A 484 -0.65 23.10 23.34
C ARG A 484 -0.11 22.72 21.98
N LEU A 485 -0.93 22.02 21.19
CA LEU A 485 -0.71 21.70 19.79
C LEU A 485 -2.03 21.90 19.03
N PRO A 486 -2.02 22.46 17.81
CA PRO A 486 -3.24 22.63 17.01
C PRO A 486 -3.78 21.28 16.51
N PRO A 487 -5.09 21.16 16.18
CA PRO A 487 -5.64 19.94 15.57
C PRO A 487 -4.97 19.51 14.26
N THR A 488 -4.35 20.46 13.55
CA THR A 488 -3.57 20.24 12.32
C THR A 488 -2.11 19.83 12.58
N TYR A 489 -1.70 19.69 13.84
CA TYR A 489 -0.36 19.20 14.18
C TYR A 489 -0.18 17.75 13.71
N PRO A 490 0.95 17.39 13.07
CA PRO A 490 1.16 16.06 12.52
C PRO A 490 1.31 14.99 13.60
N ILE A 491 0.57 13.89 13.47
CA ILE A 491 0.68 12.69 14.29
C ILE A 491 0.95 11.46 13.42
N SER A 492 1.29 10.33 14.06
CA SER A 492 1.79 9.12 13.38
C SER A 492 0.91 8.60 12.26
N GLU A 493 -0.40 8.59 12.48
CA GLU A 493 -1.41 8.11 11.55
C GLU A 493 -1.56 9.00 10.32
N ASP A 494 -1.27 10.31 10.42
CA ASP A 494 -1.33 11.21 9.27
C ASP A 494 -0.27 10.83 8.23
N LEU A 495 0.97 10.59 8.69
CA LEU A 495 2.05 10.16 7.81
C LEU A 495 1.79 8.75 7.26
N GLN A 496 1.26 7.85 8.08
CA GLN A 496 0.93 6.49 7.67
C GLN A 496 -0.12 6.44 6.56
N LEU A 497 -1.09 7.36 6.59
CA LEU A 497 -2.23 7.42 5.67
C LEU A 497 -2.10 8.54 4.62
N LEU A 498 -0.97 9.24 4.60
CA LEU A 498 -0.71 10.32 3.65
C LEU A 498 -0.74 9.80 2.21
N GLY A 499 -1.43 10.55 1.33
CA GLY A 499 -1.62 10.20 -0.08
C GLY A 499 -2.94 9.47 -0.38
N LEU A 500 -3.66 9.01 0.65
CA LEU A 500 -5.02 8.49 0.47
C LEU A 500 -5.99 9.62 0.08
N VAL A 501 -6.69 9.43 -1.03
CA VAL A 501 -7.71 10.34 -1.55
C VAL A 501 -8.79 10.70 -0.52
N PRO A 502 -9.40 9.75 0.23
CA PRO A 502 -10.45 10.11 1.21
C PRO A 502 -9.99 11.00 2.37
N LEU A 503 -8.68 11.16 2.57
CA LEU A 503 -8.09 11.98 3.65
C LEU A 503 -7.28 13.16 3.12
N ILE A 504 -7.14 13.30 1.80
CA ILE A 504 -6.17 14.22 1.20
C ILE A 504 -6.47 15.68 1.52
N SER A 505 -7.75 16.05 1.59
CA SER A 505 -8.19 17.41 1.90
C SER A 505 -7.77 17.84 3.31
N PHE A 506 -7.85 16.93 4.28
CA PHE A 506 -7.33 17.17 5.63
C PHE A 506 -5.82 17.18 5.64
N HIS A 507 -5.15 16.20 5.03
CA HIS A 507 -3.68 16.13 5.02
C HIS A 507 -3.01 17.33 4.36
N GLN A 508 -3.68 18.04 3.44
CA GLN A 508 -3.20 19.32 2.90
C GLN A 508 -3.12 20.43 3.95
N THR A 509 -3.95 20.36 5.00
CA THR A 509 -3.95 21.31 6.13
C THR A 509 -2.94 20.95 7.22
N VAL A 510 -2.37 19.74 7.19
CA VAL A 510 -1.40 19.27 8.19
C VAL A 510 -0.03 19.86 7.91
N ASP A 511 0.58 20.44 8.95
CA ASP A 511 1.93 21.00 8.86
C ASP A 511 3.00 19.93 9.16
N PHE A 512 3.33 19.12 8.15
CA PHE A 512 4.38 18.11 8.25
C PHE A 512 5.82 18.68 8.37
N PHE A 513 6.04 19.94 8.00
CA PHE A 513 7.37 20.56 8.01
C PHE A 513 7.59 21.49 9.19
N LYS A 514 6.55 21.76 9.98
CA LYS A 514 6.58 22.51 11.23
C LYS A 514 7.40 23.79 11.10
N GLU A 515 6.76 24.86 10.67
CA GLU A 515 7.43 26.17 10.66
C GLU A 515 7.66 26.74 12.07
N GLN A 516 6.96 26.21 13.08
CA GLN A 516 7.05 26.62 14.48
C GLN A 516 7.38 25.42 15.39
N THR A 517 8.34 25.62 16.30
CA THR A 517 8.68 24.63 17.34
C THR A 517 7.71 24.74 18.52
N TYR A 518 7.04 23.65 18.86
CA TYR A 518 6.17 23.61 20.05
C TYR A 518 6.92 23.04 21.25
N GLU A 519 6.74 23.60 22.46
CA GLU A 519 7.37 23.05 23.66
C GLU A 519 6.80 21.67 24.04
N ALA A 520 5.57 21.37 23.63
CA ALA A 520 4.83 20.17 24.02
C ALA A 520 4.99 18.97 23.05
N GLU A 521 5.92 19.00 22.08
CA GLU A 521 6.00 17.98 21.02
C GLU A 521 6.29 16.55 21.52
N GLN A 522 7.09 16.45 22.58
CA GLN A 522 7.42 15.17 23.19
C GLN A 522 6.32 14.66 24.13
N SER A 523 5.32 15.49 24.44
CA SER A 523 4.22 15.14 25.33
C SER A 523 3.23 14.21 24.64
N THR A 524 3.12 12.98 25.15
CA THR A 524 2.05 12.03 24.76
C THR A 524 0.67 12.62 25.01
N GLU A 525 0.51 13.38 26.09
CA GLU A 525 -0.76 14.04 26.42
C GLU A 525 -1.13 15.11 25.40
N ALA A 526 -0.18 15.94 24.96
CA ALA A 526 -0.45 16.93 23.92
C ALA A 526 -0.91 16.27 22.60
N LYS A 527 -0.33 15.12 22.22
CA LYS A 527 -0.77 14.35 21.05
C LYS A 527 -2.17 13.74 21.21
N LYS A 528 -2.55 13.34 22.43
CA LYS A 528 -3.93 12.92 22.73
C LYS A 528 -4.91 14.08 22.56
N GLN A 529 -4.53 15.27 23.03
CA GLN A 529 -5.34 16.48 22.87
C GLN A 529 -5.52 16.88 21.41
N VAL A 530 -4.52 16.65 20.54
CA VAL A 530 -4.68 16.81 19.07
C VAL A 530 -5.78 15.88 18.54
N ARG A 531 -5.79 14.61 18.96
CA ARG A 531 -6.82 13.63 18.53
C ARG A 531 -8.21 14.02 19.00
N TRP A 532 -8.36 14.41 20.27
CA TRP A 532 -9.62 14.94 20.79
C TRP A 532 -10.06 16.23 20.08
N GLY A 533 -9.12 17.13 19.77
CA GLY A 533 -9.37 18.36 19.03
C GLY A 533 -9.89 18.10 17.61
N ARG A 534 -9.38 17.08 16.92
CA ARG A 534 -9.86 16.67 15.59
C ARG A 534 -11.31 16.22 15.58
N MET A 535 -11.81 15.67 16.69
CA MET A 535 -13.21 15.30 16.84
C MET A 535 -14.13 16.53 16.99
N LYS A 536 -13.58 17.66 17.46
CA LYS A 536 -14.31 18.93 17.65
C LYS A 536 -14.30 19.83 16.41
N MET A 537 -13.56 19.47 15.34
CA MET A 537 -13.31 20.35 14.19
C MET A 537 -14.53 20.71 13.32
N ARG A 538 -15.73 20.25 13.67
CA ARG A 538 -17.00 20.84 13.22
C ARG A 538 -18.00 20.83 14.37
N LYS A 539 -18.04 21.92 15.13
CA LYS A 539 -19.32 22.44 15.62
C LYS A 539 -19.97 23.24 14.51
#